data_AF-A0A7M5UU87-F1
#
_entry.id   AF-A0A7M5UU87-F1
#
_cell.length_a   1.000
_cell.length_b   1.000
_cell.length_c   1.000
_cell.angle_alpha   90.00
_cell.angle_beta   90.00
_cell.angle_gamma   90.00
#
_symmetry.space_group_name_H-M   'P 1'
#
loop_
_entity.id
_entity.type
_entity.pdbx_description
1 polymer ?
#
loop_
_entity_poly.entity_id
_entity_poly.type
_entity_poly.pdbx_seq_one_letter_code
_entity_poly.pdbx_strand_id
1 'polypeptide(L)'
;MTFIEKIKRWLTNIQVKIKAEVANSNSQGQHLSKMISVFNTKLKLIKNPQVDSEKFTASEAYETLIPILKEFRNRVKYLNCAVKKERVAVVIPTTVDTLVKTTLEKQREKAAMRGARNKRLPLQQKSSKLGGKGKKTSNLAQMAQLVQGGALSAASKQVLTATPKTAVASKSPLPPPPSETPSSATNDGGETAPSTPAPPKPTTAGYSMRRNSGVRTSLGGKYDKKYLAFGDPSQEPEKPDKHFLALQIKILQSGLDGLLSSAEHYYRQKGTRHPTRPKVINDTFDLCAESVIGRLRKYKTQTESYHNDCIQEFRAQIKLFNGIMIELPSLLMISLITKHQNTRSNAQKDISNTLQSKIEISERLKKEHQTLLRPTLGHPNNKPELDKLKSSEKSRQKESEKSLDDYQKLMLDCINMSVRSFVIELNEKVNTLLSQFDVALTLDEVIIGDPKMKPKAEKELLRENQKQRKQEESEKQNQQQNLSKNEDQFETPTPHYWPKLDTSSLIESGILKATDFLTIPNSMKQTEAHKAVIKARDEEFQVENGVAR
;
A
#
# COMPACT_ATOMS: atom_id res chain seq x y z
N MET A 1 -1.66 -34.66 -41.44
CA MET A 1 -2.63 -34.71 -40.33
C MET A 1 -4.02 -34.95 -40.86
N THR A 2 -4.71 -35.96 -40.31
CA THR A 2 -6.10 -36.25 -40.65
C THR A 2 -7.03 -35.13 -40.15
N PHE A 3 -8.21 -34.96 -40.77
CA PHE A 3 -9.18 -33.94 -40.36
C PHE A 3 -9.53 -34.01 -38.87
N ILE A 4 -9.72 -35.23 -38.35
CA ILE A 4 -10.04 -35.48 -36.94
C ILE A 4 -8.90 -35.00 -36.03
N GLU A 5 -7.64 -35.21 -36.38
CA GLU A 5 -6.50 -34.70 -35.61
C GLU A 5 -6.47 -33.17 -35.55
N LYS A 6 -6.78 -32.50 -36.67
CA LYS A 6 -6.86 -31.03 -36.70
C LYS A 6 -7.94 -30.50 -35.78
N ILE A 7 -9.15 -31.08 -35.83
CA ILE A 7 -10.27 -30.70 -34.94
C ILE A 7 -9.92 -30.96 -33.46
N LYS A 8 -9.35 -32.13 -33.15
CA LYS A 8 -8.90 -32.45 -31.78
C LYS A 8 -7.85 -31.45 -31.29
N ARG A 9 -6.85 -31.12 -32.10
CA ARG A 9 -5.80 -30.15 -31.76
C ARG A 9 -6.37 -28.76 -31.44
N TRP A 10 -7.34 -28.29 -32.23
CA TRP A 10 -8.03 -27.03 -31.96
C TRP A 10 -8.78 -27.07 -30.62
N LEU A 11 -9.57 -28.12 -30.38
CA LEU A 11 -10.31 -28.27 -29.13
C LEU A 11 -9.38 -28.34 -27.91
N THR A 12 -8.25 -29.05 -28.00
CA THR A 12 -7.24 -29.10 -26.94
C THR A 12 -6.60 -27.74 -26.72
N ASN A 13 -6.25 -27.00 -27.78
CA ASN A 13 -5.69 -25.65 -27.66
C ASN A 13 -6.65 -24.69 -26.96
N ILE A 14 -7.94 -24.69 -27.37
CA ILE A 14 -8.99 -23.91 -26.71
C ILE A 14 -9.06 -24.25 -25.22
N GLN A 15 -9.12 -25.53 -24.87
CA GLN A 15 -9.15 -25.96 -23.47
C GLN A 15 -7.93 -25.49 -22.67
N VAL A 16 -6.72 -25.59 -23.25
CA VAL A 16 -5.49 -25.12 -22.60
C VAL A 16 -5.54 -23.62 -22.35
N LYS A 17 -5.99 -22.83 -23.33
CA LYS A 17 -6.13 -21.37 -23.18
C LYS A 17 -7.18 -20.99 -22.13
N ILE A 18 -8.34 -21.64 -22.13
CA ILE A 18 -9.37 -21.43 -21.10
C ILE A 18 -8.81 -21.73 -19.70
N LYS A 19 -8.10 -22.87 -19.55
CA LYS A 19 -7.47 -23.27 -18.29
C LYS A 19 -6.38 -22.31 -17.84
N ALA A 20 -5.62 -21.73 -18.77
CA ALA A 20 -4.60 -20.73 -18.45
C ALA A 20 -5.24 -19.47 -17.84
N GLU A 21 -6.34 -18.97 -18.42
CA GLU A 21 -7.08 -17.83 -17.87
C GLU A 21 -7.74 -18.14 -16.51
N VAL A 22 -8.24 -19.37 -16.33
CA VAL A 22 -8.73 -19.86 -15.03
C VAL A 22 -7.59 -19.88 -14.00
N ALA A 23 -6.42 -20.40 -14.36
CA ALA A 23 -5.25 -20.42 -13.48
C ALA A 23 -4.78 -19.01 -13.11
N ASN A 24 -4.81 -18.07 -14.07
CA ASN A 24 -4.53 -16.66 -13.82
C ASN A 24 -5.56 -16.00 -12.89
N SER A 25 -6.83 -16.36 -13.03
CA SER A 25 -7.86 -15.88 -12.10
C SER A 25 -7.63 -16.41 -10.68
N ASN A 26 -7.31 -17.70 -10.54
CA ASN A 26 -7.01 -18.32 -9.25
C ASN A 26 -5.77 -17.71 -8.58
N SER A 27 -4.70 -17.43 -9.35
CA SER A 27 -3.47 -16.86 -8.80
C SER A 27 -3.70 -15.45 -8.24
N GLN A 28 -4.51 -14.62 -8.90
CA GLN A 28 -4.91 -13.31 -8.36
C GLN A 28 -5.70 -13.44 -7.05
N GLY A 29 -6.67 -14.36 -6.98
CA GLY A 29 -7.45 -14.60 -5.75
C GLY A 29 -6.60 -15.10 -4.58
N GLN A 30 -5.68 -16.04 -4.86
CA GLN A 30 -4.72 -16.54 -3.86
C GLN A 30 -3.73 -15.45 -3.42
N HIS A 31 -3.23 -14.65 -4.36
CA HIS A 31 -2.34 -13.53 -4.07
C HIS A 31 -3.00 -12.53 -3.12
N LEU A 32 -4.23 -12.12 -3.43
CA LEU A 32 -5.01 -11.21 -2.59
C LEU A 32 -5.28 -11.80 -1.20
N SER A 33 -5.67 -13.08 -1.13
CA SER A 33 -5.86 -13.79 0.14
C SER A 33 -4.60 -13.82 0.99
N LYS A 34 -3.43 -14.06 0.38
CA LYS A 34 -2.14 -14.02 1.06
C LYS A 34 -1.85 -12.62 1.61
N MET A 35 -2.09 -11.56 0.83
CA MET A 35 -1.88 -10.20 1.29
C MET A 35 -2.79 -9.84 2.48
N ILE A 36 -4.07 -10.19 2.41
CA ILE A 36 -5.02 -9.99 3.52
C ILE A 36 -4.57 -10.74 4.78
N SER A 37 -4.11 -11.99 4.62
CA SER A 37 -3.61 -12.78 5.76
C SER A 37 -2.37 -12.16 6.37
N VAL A 38 -1.40 -11.71 5.57
CA VAL A 38 -0.19 -11.05 6.07
C VAL A 38 -0.55 -9.76 6.81
N PHE A 39 -1.45 -8.95 6.25
CA PHE A 39 -1.94 -7.72 6.88
C PHE A 39 -2.59 -8.02 8.23
N ASN A 40 -3.49 -9.00 8.30
CA ASN A 40 -4.13 -9.42 9.55
C ASN A 40 -3.12 -9.91 10.59
N THR A 41 -2.14 -10.72 10.18
CA THR A 41 -1.07 -11.19 11.08
C THR A 41 -0.27 -10.03 11.63
N LYS A 42 0.11 -9.05 10.81
CA LYS A 42 0.82 -7.84 11.27
C LYS A 42 0.00 -7.07 12.31
N LEU A 43 -1.29 -6.84 12.06
CA LEU A 43 -2.17 -6.15 13.02
C LEU A 43 -2.26 -6.90 14.36
N LYS A 44 -2.37 -8.24 14.31
CA LYS A 44 -2.39 -9.08 15.52
C LYS A 44 -1.08 -9.02 16.31
N LEU A 45 0.06 -9.02 15.63
CA LEU A 45 1.37 -8.91 16.27
C LEU A 45 1.59 -7.54 16.92
N ILE A 46 1.10 -6.47 16.29
CA ILE A 46 1.14 -5.12 16.87
C ILE A 46 0.27 -5.05 18.13
N LYS A 47 -0.94 -5.64 18.08
CA LYS A 47 -1.87 -5.65 19.21
C LYS A 47 -1.40 -6.50 20.38
N ASN A 48 -0.77 -7.63 20.10
CA ASN A 48 -0.28 -8.59 21.10
C ASN A 48 1.20 -8.91 20.85
N PRO A 49 2.14 -8.04 21.28
CA PRO A 49 3.57 -8.26 21.06
C PRO A 49 4.05 -9.50 21.81
N GLN A 50 4.57 -10.49 21.10
CA GLN A 50 5.21 -11.66 21.70
C GLN A 50 6.72 -11.40 21.86
N VAL A 51 7.30 -11.84 22.97
CA VAL A 51 8.69 -11.55 23.40
C VAL A 51 9.73 -11.93 22.33
N ASP A 52 9.48 -13.00 21.56
CA ASP A 52 10.40 -13.55 20.55
C ASP A 52 9.98 -13.25 19.09
N SER A 53 8.96 -12.41 18.88
CA SER A 53 8.44 -12.10 17.53
C SER A 53 9.04 -10.82 16.95
N GLU A 54 9.14 -10.77 15.62
CA GLU A 54 9.54 -9.58 14.86
C GLU A 54 8.64 -8.38 15.24
N LYS A 55 9.25 -7.28 15.68
CA LYS A 55 8.53 -6.08 16.12
C LYS A 55 8.03 -5.33 14.89
N PHE A 56 6.74 -5.48 14.59
CA PHE A 56 6.06 -4.70 13.57
C PHE A 56 5.56 -3.38 14.13
N THR A 57 5.62 -2.31 13.34
CA THR A 57 5.09 -1.00 13.70
C THR A 57 3.72 -0.72 13.05
N ALA A 58 2.91 0.14 13.66
CA ALA A 58 1.64 0.56 13.07
C ALA A 58 1.83 1.25 11.70
N SER A 59 2.95 1.95 11.50
CA SER A 59 3.31 2.55 10.21
C SER A 59 3.54 1.50 9.12
N GLU A 60 4.26 0.41 9.43
CA GLU A 60 4.48 -0.69 8.49
C GLU A 60 3.18 -1.42 8.13
N ALA A 61 2.26 -1.57 9.09
CA ALA A 61 0.93 -2.11 8.79
C ALA A 61 0.16 -1.19 7.84
N TYR A 62 0.19 0.13 8.09
CA TYR A 62 -0.41 1.11 7.19
C TYR A 62 0.20 1.08 5.77
N GLU A 63 1.52 0.93 5.63
CA GLU A 63 2.17 0.83 4.32
C GLU A 63 1.71 -0.39 3.52
N THR A 64 1.39 -1.50 4.19
CA THR A 64 0.84 -2.69 3.52
C THR A 64 -0.61 -2.52 3.04
N LEU A 65 -1.34 -1.51 3.52
CA LEU A 65 -2.72 -1.24 3.10
C LEU A 65 -2.80 -0.84 1.62
N ILE A 66 -1.94 0.08 1.19
CA ILE A 66 -1.95 0.68 -0.15
C ILE A 66 -1.87 -0.38 -1.28
N PRO A 67 -0.92 -1.33 -1.28
CA PRO A 67 -0.85 -2.35 -2.33
C PRO A 67 -2.06 -3.28 -2.32
N ILE A 68 -2.68 -3.54 -1.16
CA ILE A 68 -3.92 -4.35 -1.06
C ILE A 68 -5.06 -3.64 -1.78
N LEU A 69 -5.28 -2.34 -1.50
CA LEU A 69 -6.32 -1.54 -2.14
C LEU A 69 -6.13 -1.49 -3.66
N LYS A 70 -4.89 -1.40 -4.13
CA LYS A 70 -4.55 -1.47 -5.56
C LYS A 70 -4.95 -2.82 -6.16
N GLU A 71 -4.66 -3.92 -5.48
CA GLU A 71 -4.95 -5.26 -6.00
C GLU A 71 -6.45 -5.57 -6.03
N PHE A 72 -7.23 -5.12 -5.03
CA PHE A 72 -8.69 -5.18 -5.09
C PHE A 72 -9.24 -4.46 -6.33
N ARG A 73 -8.70 -3.29 -6.68
CA ARG A 73 -9.10 -2.56 -7.90
C ARG A 73 -8.74 -3.30 -9.18
N ASN A 74 -7.53 -3.86 -9.26
CA ASN A 74 -7.11 -4.67 -10.39
C ASN A 74 -8.07 -5.85 -10.60
N ARG A 75 -8.43 -6.52 -9.49
CA ARG A 75 -9.32 -7.67 -9.50
C ARG A 75 -10.74 -7.31 -9.92
N VAL A 76 -11.32 -6.20 -9.44
CA VAL A 76 -12.63 -5.71 -9.91
C VAL A 76 -12.63 -5.45 -11.41
N LYS A 77 -11.57 -4.79 -11.93
CA LYS A 77 -11.46 -4.51 -13.36
C LYS A 77 -11.31 -5.78 -14.18
N TYR A 78 -10.49 -6.73 -13.72
CA TYR A 78 -10.29 -8.02 -14.37
C TYR A 78 -11.57 -8.86 -14.40
N LEU A 79 -12.34 -8.87 -13.31
CA LEU A 79 -13.62 -9.58 -13.26
C LEU A 79 -14.76 -8.78 -13.90
N ASN A 80 -14.58 -7.49 -14.22
CA ASN A 80 -15.63 -6.62 -14.73
C ASN A 80 -16.92 -6.70 -13.88
N CYS A 81 -16.76 -6.65 -12.56
CA CYS A 81 -17.83 -6.91 -11.61
C CYS A 81 -18.28 -5.67 -10.82
N ALA A 82 -17.92 -4.46 -11.27
CA ALA A 82 -18.35 -3.21 -10.64
C ALA A 82 -19.82 -2.87 -11.00
N VAL A 83 -20.64 -2.51 -10.01
CA VAL A 83 -22.07 -2.15 -10.21
C VAL A 83 -22.22 -0.82 -10.95
N LYS A 84 -21.37 0.17 -10.63
CA LYS A 84 -21.32 1.46 -11.32
C LYS A 84 -20.14 1.45 -12.29
N LYS A 85 -20.40 1.64 -13.59
CA LYS A 85 -19.35 1.92 -14.59
C LYS A 85 -18.70 3.27 -14.24
N GLU A 86 -17.65 3.18 -13.43
CA GLU A 86 -16.62 4.17 -13.14
C GLU A 86 -17.02 5.49 -12.43
N ARG A 87 -16.62 5.59 -11.16
CA ARG A 87 -15.98 6.80 -10.60
C ARG A 87 -14.85 6.35 -9.67
N VAL A 88 -13.81 5.72 -10.23
CA VAL A 88 -12.59 5.47 -9.47
C VAL A 88 -11.82 6.78 -9.42
N ALA A 89 -12.14 7.62 -8.44
CA ALA A 89 -11.35 8.80 -8.15
C ALA A 89 -9.89 8.35 -7.91
N VAL A 90 -9.01 8.77 -8.82
CA VAL A 90 -7.57 8.75 -8.59
C VAL A 90 -7.29 9.88 -7.61
N VAL A 91 -7.07 9.53 -6.36
CA VAL A 91 -6.24 10.34 -5.47
C VAL A 91 -5.17 9.39 -4.92
N ILE A 92 -4.11 9.22 -5.72
CA ILE A 92 -2.81 8.84 -5.19
C ILE A 92 -1.92 10.06 -5.36
N PRO A 93 -1.65 10.78 -4.27
CA PRO A 93 -0.34 11.36 -4.09
C PRO A 93 0.31 10.66 -2.89
N THR A 94 1.00 9.55 -3.20
CA THR A 94 2.18 9.17 -2.43
C THR A 94 3.25 10.22 -2.68
N THR A 95 3.40 11.16 -1.76
CA THR A 95 4.68 11.74 -1.30
C THR A 95 4.38 12.65 -0.11
N VAL A 96 4.56 12.13 1.10
CA VAL A 96 4.44 12.90 2.36
C VAL A 96 5.72 13.73 2.62
N ASP A 97 6.59 13.90 1.63
CA ASP A 97 7.93 14.46 1.84
C ASP A 97 8.13 15.91 1.37
N THR A 98 7.18 16.54 0.68
CA THR A 98 7.44 17.82 0.00
C THR A 98 6.90 19.06 0.75
N LEU A 99 5.91 18.91 1.63
CA LEU A 99 5.34 20.03 2.39
C LEU A 99 5.93 20.17 3.81
N VAL A 100 6.45 19.07 4.36
CA VAL A 100 7.07 19.03 5.69
C VAL A 100 8.52 19.57 5.64
N LYS A 101 9.26 19.30 4.55
CA LYS A 101 10.64 19.82 4.37
C LYS A 101 10.68 21.35 4.27
N THR A 102 9.78 21.95 3.51
CA THR A 102 9.75 23.42 3.31
C THR A 102 9.30 24.20 4.55
N THR A 103 8.60 23.56 5.50
CA THR A 103 8.13 24.21 6.72
C THR A 103 9.09 24.01 7.90
N LEU A 104 9.74 22.84 8.02
CA LEU A 104 10.75 22.58 9.06
C LEU A 104 12.14 23.16 8.73
N GLU A 105 12.55 23.24 7.46
CA GLU A 105 13.80 23.93 7.07
C GLU A 105 13.70 25.45 7.26
N LYS A 106 12.55 26.06 6.93
CA LYS A 106 12.32 27.49 7.18
C LYS A 106 12.23 27.86 8.66
N GLN A 107 11.87 26.91 9.53
CA GLN A 107 11.90 27.12 10.99
C GLN A 107 13.30 26.91 11.57
N ARG A 108 14.10 25.97 11.03
CA ARG A 108 15.51 25.78 11.41
C ARG A 108 16.40 26.94 10.96
N GLU A 109 16.18 27.53 9.78
CA GLU A 109 16.92 28.73 9.34
C GLU A 109 16.58 29.98 10.18
N LYS A 110 15.33 30.14 10.61
CA LYS A 110 14.91 31.26 11.48
C LYS A 110 15.44 31.13 12.92
N ALA A 111 15.65 29.90 13.41
CA ALA A 111 16.29 29.64 14.70
C ALA A 111 17.80 29.90 14.65
N ALA A 112 18.47 29.53 13.56
CA ALA A 112 19.91 29.79 13.36
C ALA A 112 20.23 31.30 13.23
N MET A 113 19.34 32.09 12.60
CA MET A 113 19.53 33.54 12.44
C MET A 113 19.27 34.38 13.71
N ARG A 114 18.57 33.84 14.72
CA ARG A 114 18.36 34.52 16.01
C ARG A 114 19.47 34.25 17.04
N GLY A 115 20.24 33.18 16.87
CA GLY A 115 21.38 32.85 17.75
C GLY A 115 22.67 33.64 17.46
N ALA A 116 22.78 34.34 16.33
CA ALA A 116 24.02 34.96 15.88
C ALA A 116 24.16 36.46 16.17
N ARG A 117 23.22 37.12 16.87
CA ARG A 117 23.23 38.60 17.01
C ARG A 117 23.79 39.16 18.32
N ASN A 118 24.28 38.34 19.25
CA ASN A 118 24.97 38.84 20.45
C ASN A 118 26.40 38.30 20.54
N LYS A 119 27.31 38.91 19.77
CA LYS A 119 28.73 39.14 20.12
C LYS A 119 29.42 39.82 18.93
N ARG A 120 29.63 41.14 19.04
CA ARG A 120 30.87 41.87 18.71
C ARG A 120 30.57 43.36 18.57
N LEU A 121 31.00 44.13 19.55
CA LEU A 121 31.54 45.47 19.33
C LEU A 121 32.94 45.51 19.96
N PRO A 122 33.93 46.13 19.30
CA PRO A 122 35.33 46.09 19.70
C PRO A 122 35.67 47.27 20.60
N LEU A 123 36.54 47.07 21.60
CA LEU A 123 37.30 48.17 22.18
C LEU A 123 38.79 47.91 22.01
N GLN A 124 39.41 48.83 21.27
CA GLN A 124 40.83 49.11 21.28
C GLN A 124 41.29 49.41 22.71
N GLN A 125 42.48 48.93 23.08
CA GLN A 125 43.37 49.71 23.94
C GLN A 125 44.83 49.43 23.57
N LYS A 126 45.49 50.50 23.11
CA LYS A 126 46.94 50.67 23.11
C LYS A 126 47.40 50.79 24.56
N SER A 127 48.54 50.18 24.92
CA SER A 127 49.70 50.89 25.51
C SER A 127 50.79 49.94 26.05
N SER A 128 52.01 50.20 25.56
CA SER A 128 53.31 50.26 26.27
C SER A 128 53.87 49.08 27.10
N LYS A 129 55.01 48.61 26.57
CA LYS A 129 56.24 48.11 27.22
C LYS A 129 56.54 48.60 28.65
N LEU A 130 57.00 47.66 29.48
CA LEU A 130 58.15 47.63 30.42
C LEU A 130 58.01 46.27 31.16
N GLY A 131 58.96 45.35 31.31
CA GLY A 131 60.41 45.42 31.41
C GLY A 131 60.81 44.78 32.75
N GLY A 132 61.45 43.60 32.75
CA GLY A 132 62.33 43.17 33.85
C GLY A 132 61.95 41.96 34.72
N LYS A 133 62.58 40.82 34.39
CA LYS A 133 63.31 39.85 35.27
C LYS A 133 62.66 39.31 36.57
N GLY A 134 62.56 37.98 36.64
CA GLY A 134 63.33 37.22 37.65
C GLY A 134 62.62 36.22 38.56
N LYS A 135 62.75 34.93 38.20
CA LYS A 135 62.92 33.71 39.04
C LYS A 135 61.78 33.16 39.94
N LYS A 136 61.38 31.92 39.58
CA LYS A 136 61.20 30.66 40.37
C LYS A 136 60.19 30.71 41.54
N THR A 137 59.21 29.80 41.73
CA THR A 137 59.24 28.32 41.73
C THR A 137 57.82 27.69 41.69
N SER A 138 57.76 26.44 41.20
CA SER A 138 56.84 25.31 41.55
C SER A 138 55.32 25.49 41.38
N ASN A 139 54.72 24.94 40.32
CA ASN A 139 54.17 23.57 40.19
C ASN A 139 52.78 23.38 40.81
N LEU A 140 51.74 23.29 39.97
CA LEU A 140 51.08 22.02 39.64
C LEU A 140 50.02 22.25 38.54
N ALA A 141 50.45 22.11 37.28
CA ALA A 141 49.59 21.93 36.12
C ALA A 141 50.12 20.70 35.38
N GLN A 142 49.44 19.57 35.50
CA GLN A 142 49.63 18.39 34.65
C GLN A 142 48.34 17.57 34.68
N MET A 143 47.54 17.72 33.61
CA MET A 143 46.77 16.68 32.93
C MET A 143 46.06 17.34 31.74
N ALA A 144 46.83 17.50 30.66
CA ALA A 144 46.36 17.69 29.28
C ALA A 144 46.19 16.27 28.68
N GLN A 145 45.06 15.93 28.06
CA GLN A 145 44.71 16.17 26.64
C GLN A 145 45.38 15.19 25.65
N LEU A 146 44.56 14.69 24.71
CA LEU A 146 44.85 13.91 23.47
C LEU A 146 45.08 12.38 23.67
N VAL A 147 44.59 11.45 22.84
CA VAL A 147 44.62 11.35 21.36
C VAL A 147 43.52 10.39 20.83
N GLN A 148 43.08 10.61 19.59
CA GLN A 148 42.24 9.77 18.72
C GLN A 148 42.92 8.47 18.22
N GLY A 149 42.13 7.41 18.04
CA GLY A 149 42.19 6.53 16.86
C GLY A 149 43.20 5.37 16.84
N GLY A 150 42.75 4.20 16.33
CA GLY A 150 43.63 3.12 15.86
C GLY A 150 43.05 1.71 16.00
N ALA A 151 42.83 1.06 14.86
CA ALA A 151 42.34 -0.31 14.69
C ALA A 151 43.45 -1.39 14.79
N LEU A 152 43.05 -2.65 14.52
CA LEU A 152 43.77 -3.93 14.26
C LEU A 152 43.51 -4.98 15.37
N SER A 153 42.92 -6.16 15.17
CA SER A 153 43.00 -7.25 14.16
C SER A 153 43.93 -8.41 14.56
N ALA A 154 43.37 -9.63 14.48
CA ALA A 154 43.99 -10.97 14.31
C ALA A 154 44.69 -11.60 15.54
N ALA A 155 44.76 -12.93 15.77
CA ALA A 155 44.45 -14.14 14.99
C ALA A 155 44.29 -15.33 15.99
N SER A 156 43.35 -16.27 15.81
CA SER A 156 43.46 -17.55 15.04
C SER A 156 43.92 -18.77 15.86
N LYS A 157 43.14 -19.86 15.80
CA LYS A 157 43.59 -21.26 15.70
C LYS A 157 42.42 -22.22 15.38
N GLN A 158 42.58 -22.96 14.27
CA GLN A 158 41.77 -24.10 13.84
C GLN A 158 42.30 -25.42 14.49
N VAL A 159 41.45 -26.46 14.57
CA VAL A 159 41.58 -27.77 13.89
C VAL A 159 40.62 -28.84 14.50
N LEU A 160 39.83 -29.47 13.60
CA LEU A 160 39.20 -30.81 13.49
C LEU A 160 39.13 -31.76 14.73
N THR A 161 38.03 -32.45 15.04
CA THR A 161 37.53 -33.69 14.36
C THR A 161 36.23 -34.24 15.00
N ALA A 162 35.52 -35.10 14.23
CA ALA A 162 34.68 -36.26 14.60
C ALA A 162 33.16 -36.11 14.86
N THR A 163 32.40 -36.78 13.97
CA THR A 163 30.99 -37.20 14.08
C THR A 163 30.83 -38.46 14.98
N PRO A 164 29.61 -38.82 15.44
CA PRO A 164 28.83 -39.79 14.65
C PRO A 164 27.30 -39.56 14.71
N LYS A 165 26.58 -39.94 13.64
CA LYS A 165 25.23 -40.52 13.74
C LYS A 165 24.88 -41.33 12.50
N THR A 166 24.10 -42.37 12.78
CA THR A 166 23.81 -43.62 12.10
C THR A 166 22.97 -43.51 10.82
N ALA A 167 23.14 -44.53 9.98
CA ALA A 167 22.49 -44.79 8.69
C ALA A 167 21.02 -45.27 8.81
N VAL A 168 20.21 -45.06 7.75
CA VAL A 168 19.51 -46.11 6.97
C VAL A 168 19.27 -45.60 5.54
N ALA A 169 19.54 -46.47 4.56
CA ALA A 169 19.51 -46.25 3.11
C ALA A 169 18.14 -46.55 2.47
N SER A 170 17.88 -46.02 1.25
CA SER A 170 17.22 -46.73 0.13
C SER A 170 17.27 -45.97 -1.23
N LYS A 171 18.12 -46.47 -2.14
CA LYS A 171 18.03 -46.69 -3.61
C LYS A 171 17.58 -45.59 -4.62
N SER A 172 18.45 -45.39 -5.63
CA SER A 172 18.46 -44.57 -6.87
C SER A 172 17.48 -44.99 -8.01
N PRO A 173 17.51 -44.46 -9.28
CA PRO A 173 18.25 -43.32 -9.87
C PRO A 173 17.46 -42.38 -10.87
N LEU A 174 18.06 -41.21 -11.17
CA LEU A 174 17.76 -40.28 -12.29
C LEU A 174 18.73 -40.49 -13.48
N PRO A 175 18.37 -40.15 -14.74
CA PRO A 175 19.29 -40.20 -15.90
C PRO A 175 20.00 -38.86 -16.22
N PRO A 176 21.13 -38.87 -16.97
CA PRO A 176 22.03 -37.73 -17.20
C PRO A 176 21.84 -37.00 -18.56
N PRO A 177 22.47 -35.81 -18.76
CA PRO A 177 22.55 -35.09 -20.05
C PRO A 177 23.91 -35.28 -20.77
N PRO A 178 24.01 -35.03 -22.09
CA PRO A 178 25.30 -35.02 -22.78
C PRO A 178 25.80 -33.60 -23.19
N SER A 179 27.00 -33.28 -22.68
CA SER A 179 28.25 -32.78 -23.30
C SER A 179 28.29 -31.78 -24.49
N GLU A 180 29.27 -30.87 -24.37
CA GLU A 180 29.67 -29.73 -25.21
C GLU A 180 30.82 -30.03 -26.23
N THR A 181 30.80 -29.34 -27.40
CA THR A 181 31.90 -28.62 -28.16
C THR A 181 33.17 -29.38 -28.66
N PRO A 182 34.04 -28.86 -29.59
CA PRO A 182 34.31 -27.44 -29.95
C PRO A 182 34.64 -27.06 -31.43
N SER A 183 34.90 -25.76 -31.59
CA SER A 183 35.18 -24.89 -32.74
C SER A 183 36.52 -25.07 -33.50
N SER A 184 36.61 -24.61 -34.77
CA SER A 184 37.38 -23.41 -35.21
C SER A 184 37.68 -23.32 -36.74
N ALA A 185 37.77 -22.08 -37.26
CA ALA A 185 38.59 -21.54 -38.38
C ALA A 185 38.35 -22.06 -39.83
N THR A 186 38.44 -21.35 -40.96
CA THR A 186 38.87 -19.98 -41.42
C THR A 186 38.65 -19.91 -42.96
N ASN A 187 38.44 -18.71 -43.53
CA ASN A 187 38.79 -18.25 -44.92
C ASN A 187 38.18 -18.99 -46.15
N ASP A 188 38.03 -18.46 -47.37
CA ASP A 188 38.14 -17.16 -48.07
C ASP A 188 37.75 -17.42 -49.56
N GLY A 189 37.38 -16.38 -50.33
CA GLY A 189 37.22 -16.39 -51.81
C GLY A 189 35.89 -16.94 -52.36
N GLY A 190 35.19 -16.35 -53.35
CA GLY A 190 35.54 -15.37 -54.37
C GLY A 190 35.07 -15.90 -55.74
N GLU A 191 34.22 -15.11 -56.44
CA GLU A 191 33.95 -15.17 -57.91
C GLU A 191 33.17 -16.40 -58.45
N THR A 192 32.26 -16.37 -59.43
CA THR A 192 31.94 -15.50 -60.58
C THR A 192 30.52 -15.83 -61.12
N ALA A 193 29.85 -14.84 -61.73
CA ALA A 193 28.72 -14.99 -62.68
C ALA A 193 29.27 -15.39 -64.09
N PRO A 194 28.55 -15.45 -65.25
CA PRO A 194 27.17 -15.03 -65.57
C PRO A 194 26.43 -15.94 -66.60
N SER A 195 25.18 -15.60 -66.99
CA SER A 195 24.75 -15.35 -68.39
C SER A 195 23.23 -15.49 -68.63
N THR A 196 22.67 -14.41 -69.19
CA THR A 196 21.36 -14.24 -69.85
C THR A 196 21.37 -14.93 -71.24
N PRO A 197 20.23 -15.19 -71.93
CA PRO A 197 19.54 -14.13 -72.70
C PRO A 197 17.99 -14.28 -72.85
N ALA A 198 17.35 -13.19 -73.28
CA ALA A 198 15.95 -13.09 -73.77
C ALA A 198 15.94 -12.97 -75.33
N PRO A 199 14.85 -12.66 -76.09
CA PRO A 199 13.36 -12.77 -75.94
C PRO A 199 12.75 -13.53 -77.19
N PRO A 200 11.47 -13.43 -77.69
CA PRO A 200 10.68 -12.22 -78.04
C PRO A 200 9.15 -12.24 -77.69
N LYS A 201 8.51 -11.07 -77.83
CA LYS A 201 7.05 -10.82 -77.78
C LYS A 201 6.34 -11.22 -79.10
N PRO A 202 5.01 -11.35 -79.10
CA PRO A 202 4.22 -10.34 -79.82
C PRO A 202 2.97 -9.82 -79.07
N THR A 203 2.58 -8.64 -79.51
CA THR A 203 1.40 -7.80 -79.20
C THR A 203 0.06 -8.44 -79.58
N THR A 204 -1.02 -8.17 -78.83
CA THR A 204 -2.15 -7.26 -79.18
C THR A 204 -3.42 -7.56 -78.36
N ALA A 205 -4.17 -6.49 -78.04
CA ALA A 205 -5.61 -6.40 -77.71
C ALA A 205 -6.12 -6.80 -76.30
N GLY A 206 -6.42 -5.77 -75.51
CA GLY A 206 -7.73 -5.52 -74.88
C GLY A 206 -8.26 -6.54 -73.87
N TYR A 207 -8.24 -6.21 -72.59
CA TYR A 207 -9.45 -5.91 -71.82
C TYR A 207 -9.05 -5.45 -70.41
N SER A 208 -9.59 -4.29 -70.04
CA SER A 208 -9.54 -3.71 -68.71
C SER A 208 -10.12 -4.66 -67.67
N MET A 209 -9.39 -4.93 -66.59
CA MET A 209 -9.97 -5.15 -65.26
C MET A 209 -8.91 -4.85 -64.20
N ARG A 210 -9.25 -3.86 -63.39
CA ARG A 210 -8.48 -3.29 -62.29
C ARG A 210 -7.95 -4.37 -61.34
N ARG A 211 -6.64 -4.34 -61.09
CA ARG A 211 -6.06 -4.91 -59.87
C ARG A 211 -6.44 -4.02 -58.70
N ASN A 212 -7.35 -4.50 -57.84
CA ASN A 212 -7.39 -4.06 -56.45
C ASN A 212 -6.66 -5.10 -55.60
N SER A 213 -5.40 -4.78 -55.27
CA SER A 213 -4.69 -5.32 -54.12
C SER A 213 -5.35 -4.80 -52.85
N GLY A 214 -6.45 -5.45 -52.44
CA GLY A 214 -7.08 -5.25 -51.14
C GLY A 214 -6.47 -6.21 -50.12
N VAL A 215 -5.77 -5.67 -49.14
CA VAL A 215 -5.33 -6.36 -47.92
C VAL A 215 -6.57 -7.03 -47.29
N ARG A 216 -6.62 -8.36 -47.32
CA ARG A 216 -7.65 -9.18 -46.67
C ARG A 216 -7.42 -9.12 -45.15
N THR A 217 -8.09 -8.20 -44.47
CA THR A 217 -8.32 -8.32 -43.02
C THR A 217 -9.46 -9.31 -42.76
N SER A 218 -9.32 -10.03 -41.66
CA SER A 218 -10.04 -11.26 -41.31
C SER A 218 -11.49 -11.03 -40.85
N LEU A 219 -12.34 -12.02 -41.17
CA LEU A 219 -13.61 -12.41 -40.54
C LEU A 219 -14.95 -11.79 -40.98
N GLY A 220 -15.03 -10.61 -41.58
CA GLY A 220 -16.34 -10.01 -41.94
C GLY A 220 -17.14 -10.67 -43.09
N GLY A 221 -16.62 -11.69 -43.76
CA GLY A 221 -17.27 -12.22 -44.98
C GLY A 221 -16.94 -13.66 -45.38
N LYS A 222 -16.43 -14.50 -44.47
CA LYS A 222 -16.05 -15.90 -44.80
C LYS A 222 -17.14 -16.93 -44.53
N TYR A 223 -17.98 -16.70 -43.52
CA TYR A 223 -19.00 -17.65 -43.06
C TYR A 223 -20.35 -16.96 -42.94
N ASP A 224 -21.43 -17.72 -43.13
CA ASP A 224 -22.81 -17.26 -42.91
C ASP A 224 -22.97 -16.75 -41.47
N LYS A 225 -23.77 -15.69 -41.28
CA LYS A 225 -23.98 -15.04 -39.98
C LYS A 225 -24.46 -16.01 -38.90
N LYS A 226 -25.16 -17.08 -39.29
CA LYS A 226 -25.60 -18.16 -38.39
C LYS A 226 -24.46 -18.87 -37.64
N TYR A 227 -23.22 -18.80 -38.15
CA TYR A 227 -22.04 -19.41 -37.52
C TYR A 227 -21.27 -18.47 -36.58
N LEU A 228 -21.64 -17.19 -36.48
CA LEU A 228 -21.03 -16.21 -35.58
C LEU A 228 -21.60 -16.31 -34.15
N ALA A 229 -21.56 -17.50 -33.55
CA ALA A 229 -22.22 -17.81 -32.28
C ALA A 229 -21.66 -17.05 -31.05
N PHE A 230 -20.52 -16.38 -31.19
CA PHE A 230 -19.84 -15.64 -30.12
C PHE A 230 -19.62 -14.16 -30.46
N GLY A 231 -20.31 -13.62 -31.48
CA GLY A 231 -20.20 -12.23 -31.92
C GLY A 231 -19.38 -12.05 -33.21
N ASP A 232 -19.50 -10.86 -33.83
CA ASP A 232 -18.77 -10.48 -35.04
C ASP A 232 -17.42 -9.83 -34.66
N PRO A 233 -16.27 -10.39 -35.09
CA PRO A 233 -14.96 -9.79 -34.86
C PRO A 233 -14.80 -8.39 -35.47
N SER A 234 -15.64 -8.05 -36.46
CA SER A 234 -15.64 -6.75 -37.13
C SER A 234 -16.24 -5.63 -36.28
N GLN A 235 -16.88 -5.97 -35.16
CA GLN A 235 -17.43 -5.02 -34.18
C GLN A 235 -16.56 -4.90 -32.91
N GLU A 236 -15.32 -5.44 -32.91
CA GLU A 236 -14.42 -5.26 -31.77
C GLU A 236 -14.11 -3.75 -31.58
N PRO A 237 -14.30 -3.20 -30.37
CA PRO A 237 -13.94 -1.81 -30.08
C PRO A 237 -12.42 -1.60 -30.24
N GLU A 238 -12.00 -0.37 -30.58
CA GLU A 238 -10.58 0.00 -30.80
C GLU A 238 -9.64 -0.35 -29.63
N LYS A 239 -10.17 -0.56 -28.42
CA LYS A 239 -9.45 -1.06 -27.26
C LYS A 239 -10.00 -2.45 -26.87
N PRO A 240 -9.20 -3.52 -26.94
CA PRO A 240 -9.66 -4.84 -26.56
C PRO A 240 -9.93 -4.89 -25.06
N ASP A 241 -11.15 -5.28 -24.70
CA ASP A 241 -11.54 -5.54 -23.32
C ASP A 241 -10.68 -6.65 -22.71
N LYS A 242 -9.90 -6.32 -21.67
CA LYS A 242 -8.95 -7.23 -21.01
C LYS A 242 -9.55 -7.96 -19.79
N HIS A 243 -10.87 -7.97 -19.65
CA HIS A 243 -11.53 -8.63 -18.54
C HIS A 243 -11.79 -10.11 -18.84
N PHE A 244 -11.94 -10.93 -17.80
CA PHE A 244 -11.98 -12.39 -17.86
C PHE A 244 -12.95 -12.92 -18.92
N LEU A 245 -14.22 -12.50 -18.89
CA LEU A 245 -15.22 -12.98 -19.85
C LEU A 245 -14.92 -12.57 -21.30
N ALA A 246 -14.43 -11.35 -21.55
CA ALA A 246 -14.02 -10.92 -22.89
C ALA A 246 -12.84 -11.74 -23.43
N LEU A 247 -11.81 -12.00 -22.60
CA LEU A 247 -10.68 -12.86 -22.97
C LEU A 247 -11.16 -14.28 -23.34
N GLN A 248 -12.10 -14.81 -22.57
CA GLN A 248 -12.67 -16.14 -22.80
C GLN A 248 -13.49 -16.17 -24.10
N ILE A 249 -14.31 -15.16 -24.35
CA ILE A 249 -15.06 -15.02 -25.61
C ILE A 249 -14.08 -14.94 -26.79
N LYS A 250 -12.99 -14.18 -26.68
CA LYS A 250 -11.97 -14.06 -27.73
C LYS A 250 -11.27 -15.40 -28.02
N ILE A 251 -10.96 -16.18 -26.97
CA ILE A 251 -10.42 -17.54 -27.12
C ILE A 251 -11.41 -18.43 -27.89
N LEU A 252 -12.70 -18.37 -27.55
CA LEU A 252 -13.75 -19.17 -28.20
C LEU A 252 -13.98 -18.73 -29.67
N GLN A 253 -13.99 -17.43 -29.95
CA GLN A 253 -14.10 -16.88 -31.31
C GLN A 253 -12.93 -17.32 -32.21
N SER A 254 -11.69 -17.11 -31.74
CA SER A 254 -10.49 -17.52 -32.47
C SER A 254 -10.44 -19.04 -32.68
N GLY A 255 -10.85 -19.81 -31.69
CA GLY A 255 -10.96 -21.26 -31.78
C GLY A 255 -12.04 -21.72 -32.77
N LEU A 256 -13.20 -21.06 -32.79
CA LEU A 256 -14.30 -21.36 -33.71
C LEU A 256 -13.90 -21.10 -35.16
N ASP A 257 -13.23 -19.98 -35.46
CA ASP A 257 -12.73 -19.68 -36.80
C ASP A 257 -11.77 -20.77 -37.31
N GLY A 258 -10.82 -21.17 -36.46
CA GLY A 258 -9.90 -22.26 -36.77
C GLY A 258 -10.58 -23.62 -37.02
N LEU A 259 -11.61 -23.92 -36.23
CA LEU A 259 -12.42 -25.14 -36.37
C LEU A 259 -13.26 -25.13 -37.65
N LEU A 260 -13.95 -24.03 -37.95
CA LEU A 260 -14.77 -23.87 -39.16
C LEU A 260 -13.91 -23.88 -40.43
N SER A 261 -12.76 -23.21 -40.42
CA SER A 261 -11.80 -23.24 -41.53
C SER A 261 -11.26 -24.65 -41.79
N SER A 262 -10.95 -25.39 -40.72
CA SER A 262 -10.50 -26.79 -40.84
C SER A 262 -11.61 -27.71 -41.36
N ALA A 263 -12.86 -27.48 -40.95
CA ALA A 263 -14.03 -28.20 -41.45
C ALA A 263 -14.31 -27.89 -42.92
N GLU A 264 -14.34 -26.61 -43.28
CA GLU A 264 -14.57 -26.15 -44.65
C GLU A 264 -13.56 -26.78 -45.63
N HIS A 265 -12.27 -26.78 -45.27
CA HIS A 265 -11.24 -27.41 -46.08
C HIS A 265 -11.48 -28.91 -46.29
N TYR A 266 -11.91 -29.63 -45.25
CA TYR A 266 -12.21 -31.06 -45.34
C TYR A 266 -13.44 -31.34 -46.21
N TYR A 267 -14.56 -30.65 -45.98
CA TYR A 267 -15.79 -30.91 -46.72
C TYR A 267 -15.69 -30.48 -48.19
N ARG A 268 -14.91 -29.43 -48.51
CA ARG A 268 -14.56 -29.08 -49.90
C ARG A 268 -13.76 -30.18 -50.59
N GLN A 269 -12.81 -30.82 -49.90
CA GLN A 269 -11.99 -31.92 -50.45
C GLN A 269 -12.74 -33.24 -50.55
N LYS A 270 -13.66 -33.52 -49.61
CA LYS A 270 -14.51 -34.71 -49.58
C LYS A 270 -15.48 -34.75 -50.77
N GLY A 271 -16.04 -33.59 -51.15
CA GLY A 271 -17.07 -33.51 -52.18
C GLY A 271 -18.31 -34.34 -51.81
N THR A 272 -18.85 -35.11 -52.75
CA THR A 272 -20.04 -35.96 -52.57
C THR A 272 -19.75 -37.34 -51.95
N ARG A 273 -18.47 -37.66 -51.68
CA ARG A 273 -18.08 -38.97 -51.13
C ARG A 273 -18.55 -39.11 -49.67
N HIS A 274 -18.89 -40.31 -49.21
CA HIS A 274 -19.20 -40.50 -47.78
C HIS A 274 -17.98 -40.23 -46.87
N PRO A 275 -18.19 -39.75 -45.63
CA PRO A 275 -17.07 -39.55 -44.70
C PRO A 275 -16.32 -40.86 -44.43
N THR A 276 -15.00 -40.79 -44.39
CA THR A 276 -14.12 -41.96 -44.14
C THR A 276 -14.38 -42.63 -42.78
N ARG A 277 -15.03 -41.94 -41.84
CA ARG A 277 -15.44 -42.44 -40.51
C ARG A 277 -16.81 -41.86 -40.09
N PRO A 278 -17.94 -42.42 -40.56
CA PRO A 278 -19.28 -41.85 -40.37
C PRO A 278 -19.71 -41.71 -38.90
N LYS A 279 -19.17 -42.56 -38.00
CA LYS A 279 -19.46 -42.50 -36.56
C LYS A 279 -18.82 -41.29 -35.83
N VAL A 280 -17.85 -40.63 -36.46
CA VAL A 280 -17.04 -39.57 -35.82
C VAL A 280 -17.05 -38.26 -36.63
N ILE A 281 -17.26 -38.36 -37.94
CA ILE A 281 -17.29 -37.23 -38.87
C ILE A 281 -18.72 -37.10 -39.36
N ASN A 282 -19.30 -35.91 -39.20
CA ASN A 282 -20.66 -35.63 -39.64
C ASN A 282 -20.77 -35.66 -41.18
N ASP A 283 -21.98 -35.86 -41.69
CA ASP A 283 -22.19 -36.01 -43.13
C ASP A 283 -22.05 -34.69 -43.89
N THR A 284 -22.49 -33.58 -43.29
CA THR A 284 -22.45 -32.24 -43.87
C THR A 284 -21.59 -31.29 -43.05
N PHE A 285 -21.13 -30.23 -43.71
CA PHE A 285 -20.44 -29.12 -43.04
C PHE A 285 -21.33 -28.49 -41.96
N ASP A 286 -22.61 -28.30 -42.25
CA ASP A 286 -23.55 -27.65 -41.34
C ASP A 286 -23.72 -28.43 -40.02
N LEU A 287 -23.91 -29.76 -40.10
CA LEU A 287 -23.98 -30.62 -38.90
C LEU A 287 -22.66 -30.62 -38.12
N CYS A 288 -21.52 -30.52 -38.80
CA CYS A 288 -20.21 -30.37 -38.15
C CYS A 288 -20.08 -29.03 -37.41
N ALA A 289 -20.50 -27.94 -38.05
CA ALA A 289 -20.49 -26.61 -37.49
C ALA A 289 -21.40 -26.51 -36.25
N GLU A 290 -22.61 -27.06 -36.32
CA GLU A 290 -23.54 -27.12 -35.18
C GLU A 290 -22.97 -27.92 -34.00
N SER A 291 -22.37 -29.08 -34.27
CA SER A 291 -21.75 -29.90 -33.23
C SER A 291 -20.60 -29.18 -32.52
N VAL A 292 -19.74 -28.51 -33.30
CA VAL A 292 -18.62 -27.71 -32.76
C VAL A 292 -19.13 -26.51 -31.96
N ILE A 293 -20.09 -25.75 -32.51
CA ILE A 293 -20.70 -24.60 -31.83
C ILE A 293 -21.36 -25.05 -30.53
N GLY A 294 -22.12 -26.15 -30.54
CA GLY A 294 -22.74 -26.74 -29.36
C GLY A 294 -21.71 -27.09 -28.29
N ARG A 295 -20.54 -27.61 -28.68
CA ARG A 295 -19.44 -27.90 -27.75
C ARG A 295 -18.82 -26.63 -27.18
N LEU A 296 -18.57 -25.60 -27.99
CA LEU A 296 -18.01 -24.33 -27.51
C LEU A 296 -18.99 -23.56 -26.62
N ARG A 297 -20.31 -23.66 -26.88
CA ARG A 297 -21.35 -23.11 -25.99
C ARG A 297 -21.26 -23.73 -24.59
N LYS A 298 -21.00 -25.04 -24.48
CA LYS A 298 -20.77 -25.69 -23.17
C LYS A 298 -19.56 -25.09 -22.44
N TYR A 299 -18.46 -24.83 -23.14
CA TYR A 299 -17.31 -24.14 -22.53
C TYR A 299 -17.66 -22.72 -22.09
N LYS A 300 -18.43 -21.97 -22.89
CA LYS A 300 -18.91 -20.63 -22.49
C LYS A 300 -19.70 -20.68 -21.19
N THR A 301 -20.71 -21.55 -21.09
CA THR A 301 -21.54 -21.70 -19.88
C THR A 301 -20.70 -22.13 -18.66
N GLN A 302 -19.74 -23.03 -18.84
CA GLN A 302 -18.81 -23.43 -17.77
C GLN A 302 -17.97 -22.23 -17.28
N THR A 303 -17.47 -21.42 -18.20
CA THR A 303 -16.69 -20.22 -17.88
C THR A 303 -17.53 -19.15 -17.19
N GLU A 304 -18.77 -18.92 -17.64
CA GLU A 304 -19.72 -18.00 -16.99
C GLU A 304 -20.03 -18.46 -15.55
N SER A 305 -20.27 -19.76 -15.37
CA SER A 305 -20.48 -20.33 -14.04
C SER A 305 -19.26 -20.22 -13.13
N TYR A 306 -18.05 -20.38 -13.66
CA TYR A 306 -16.81 -20.22 -12.89
C TYR A 306 -16.53 -18.75 -12.57
N HIS A 307 -16.80 -17.85 -13.53
CA HIS A 307 -16.71 -16.41 -13.31
C HIS A 307 -17.57 -15.95 -12.13
N ASN A 308 -18.78 -16.48 -12.04
CA ASN A 308 -19.68 -16.26 -10.92
C ASN A 308 -19.11 -16.74 -9.58
N ASP A 309 -18.47 -17.91 -9.55
CA ASP A 309 -17.75 -18.40 -8.35
C ASP A 309 -16.62 -17.43 -7.94
N CYS A 310 -15.85 -16.91 -8.92
CA CYS A 310 -14.81 -15.92 -8.65
C CYS A 310 -15.37 -14.61 -8.07
N ILE A 311 -16.55 -14.17 -8.51
CA ILE A 311 -17.21 -12.99 -7.94
C ILE A 311 -17.58 -13.26 -6.47
N GLN A 312 -18.13 -14.42 -6.15
CA GLN A 312 -18.49 -14.79 -4.78
C GLN A 312 -17.25 -14.88 -3.87
N GLU A 313 -16.17 -15.53 -4.34
CA GLU A 313 -14.88 -15.56 -3.65
C GLU A 313 -14.37 -14.14 -3.38
N PHE A 314 -14.40 -13.29 -4.40
CA PHE A 314 -13.92 -11.92 -4.30
C PHE A 314 -14.75 -11.07 -3.33
N ARG A 315 -16.07 -11.23 -3.31
CA ARG A 315 -16.95 -10.60 -2.30
C ARG A 315 -16.61 -11.07 -0.89
N ALA A 316 -16.31 -12.35 -0.69
CA ALA A 316 -15.90 -12.87 0.61
C ALA A 316 -14.57 -12.25 1.06
N GLN A 317 -13.61 -12.08 0.14
CA GLN A 317 -12.34 -11.38 0.40
C GLN A 317 -12.56 -9.91 0.78
N ILE A 318 -13.44 -9.19 0.07
CA ILE A 318 -13.82 -7.80 0.42
C ILE A 318 -14.41 -7.75 1.84
N LYS A 319 -15.35 -8.64 2.15
CA LYS A 319 -16.00 -8.68 3.47
C LYS A 319 -14.98 -8.89 4.58
N LEU A 320 -14.08 -9.86 4.41
CA LEU A 320 -13.02 -10.16 5.37
C LEU A 320 -12.08 -8.95 5.56
N PHE A 321 -11.63 -8.35 4.45
CA PHE A 321 -10.73 -7.22 4.49
C PHE A 321 -11.35 -5.98 5.14
N ASN A 322 -12.62 -5.67 4.82
CA ASN A 322 -13.36 -4.57 5.43
C ASN A 322 -13.49 -4.74 6.95
N GLY A 323 -13.70 -5.98 7.42
CA GLY A 323 -13.70 -6.27 8.86
C GLY A 323 -12.35 -6.04 9.52
N ILE A 324 -11.25 -6.47 8.88
CA ILE A 324 -9.89 -6.31 9.41
C ILE A 324 -9.46 -4.84 9.43
N MET A 325 -9.84 -4.05 8.41
CA MET A 325 -9.47 -2.63 8.31
C MET A 325 -9.95 -1.78 9.50
N ILE A 326 -11.00 -2.20 10.21
CA ILE A 326 -11.55 -1.52 11.38
C ILE A 326 -10.51 -1.45 12.52
N GLU A 327 -9.58 -2.39 12.60
CA GLU A 327 -8.58 -2.46 13.66
C GLU A 327 -7.38 -1.53 13.44
N LEU A 328 -7.11 -1.11 12.20
CA LEU A 328 -5.92 -0.32 11.85
C LEU A 328 -5.90 1.08 12.49
N PRO A 329 -7.00 1.85 12.51
CA PRO A 329 -6.97 3.23 13.01
C PRO A 329 -6.56 3.34 14.48
N SER A 330 -7.09 2.49 15.37
CA SER A 330 -6.75 2.54 16.80
C SER A 330 -5.25 2.30 17.04
N LEU A 331 -4.66 1.33 16.36
CA LEU A 331 -3.22 1.04 16.47
C LEU A 331 -2.36 2.22 15.99
N LEU A 332 -2.77 2.90 14.92
CA LEU A 332 -2.07 4.09 14.43
C LEU A 332 -2.15 5.25 15.42
N MET A 333 -3.33 5.51 16.00
CA MET A 333 -3.51 6.61 16.95
C MET A 333 -2.73 6.37 18.26
N ILE A 334 -2.77 5.15 18.80
CA ILE A 334 -1.97 4.77 19.98
C ILE A 334 -0.47 4.98 19.72
N SER A 335 0.01 4.57 18.54
CA SER A 335 1.43 4.74 18.18
C SER A 335 1.82 6.22 18.06
N LEU A 336 0.92 7.06 17.54
CA LEU A 336 1.12 8.49 17.40
C LEU A 336 1.21 9.16 18.77
N ILE A 337 0.30 8.86 19.69
CA ILE A 337 0.33 9.39 21.06
C ILE A 337 1.59 8.96 21.78
N THR A 338 1.93 7.67 21.74
CA THR A 338 3.12 7.14 22.39
C THR A 338 4.39 7.85 21.91
N LYS A 339 4.48 8.12 20.59
CA LYS A 339 5.59 8.91 20.00
C LYS A 339 5.66 10.33 20.57
N HIS A 340 4.53 11.04 20.63
CA HIS A 340 4.47 12.42 21.15
C HIS A 340 4.74 12.48 22.66
N GLN A 341 4.21 11.53 23.44
CA GLN A 341 4.47 11.41 24.88
C GLN A 341 5.95 11.18 25.17
N ASN A 342 6.60 10.28 24.43
CA ASN A 342 8.04 10.02 24.58
C ASN A 342 8.88 11.25 24.22
N THR A 343 8.52 11.94 23.14
CA THR A 343 9.23 13.15 22.70
C THR A 343 9.08 14.27 23.74
N ARG A 344 7.86 14.49 24.26
CA ARG A 344 7.60 15.44 25.35
C ARG A 344 8.38 15.07 26.61
N SER A 345 8.32 13.81 27.05
CA SER A 345 9.01 13.35 28.25
C SER A 345 10.52 13.59 28.16
N ASN A 346 11.13 13.31 27.00
CA ASN A 346 12.55 13.56 26.79
C ASN A 346 12.88 15.06 26.83
N ALA A 347 12.10 15.90 26.15
CA ALA A 347 12.30 17.35 26.19
C ALA A 347 12.15 17.94 27.60
N GLN A 348 11.16 17.46 28.37
CA GLN A 348 10.97 17.87 29.77
C GLN A 348 12.15 17.48 30.66
N LYS A 349 12.73 16.29 30.43
CA LYS A 349 13.96 15.86 31.13
C LYS A 349 15.13 16.78 30.79
N ASP A 350 15.31 17.14 29.52
CA ASP A 350 16.40 18.04 29.11
C ASP A 350 16.27 19.44 29.74
N ILE A 351 15.06 19.99 29.77
CA ILE A 351 14.77 21.29 30.41
C ILE A 351 15.04 21.19 31.93
N SER A 352 14.60 20.11 32.57
CA SER A 352 14.79 19.89 34.01
C SER A 352 16.26 19.70 34.38
N ASN A 353 17.02 18.94 33.59
CA ASN A 353 18.48 18.76 33.77
C ASN A 353 19.23 20.09 33.63
N THR A 354 18.79 20.95 32.71
CA THR A 354 19.37 22.29 32.53
C THR A 354 19.13 23.18 33.74
N LEU A 355 17.91 23.17 34.31
CA LEU A 355 17.62 23.91 35.54
C LEU A 355 18.43 23.36 36.72
N GLN A 356 18.49 22.04 36.86
CA GLN A 356 19.24 21.38 37.93
C GLN A 356 20.71 21.82 37.93
N SER A 357 21.33 21.85 36.75
CA SER A 357 22.71 22.34 36.59
C SER A 357 22.88 23.80 37.04
N LYS A 358 21.89 24.67 36.74
CA LYS A 358 21.91 26.08 37.19
C LYS A 358 21.71 26.21 38.71
N ILE A 359 20.86 25.39 39.30
CA ILE A 359 20.64 25.34 40.75
C ILE A 359 21.96 24.96 41.46
N GLU A 360 22.64 23.92 41.00
CA GLU A 360 23.92 23.49 41.57
C GLU A 360 25.00 24.58 41.52
N ILE A 361 25.07 25.33 40.42
CA ILE A 361 25.98 26.48 40.29
C ILE A 361 25.61 27.59 41.27
N SER A 362 24.32 27.93 41.37
CA SER A 362 23.81 28.97 42.29
C SER A 362 24.05 28.59 43.75
N GLU A 363 23.91 27.32 44.11
CA GLU A 363 24.22 26.81 45.45
C GLU A 363 25.71 26.87 45.77
N ARG A 364 26.58 26.56 44.81
CA ARG A 364 28.03 26.69 44.99
C ARG A 364 28.43 28.14 45.25
N LEU A 365 27.90 29.08 44.46
CA LEU A 365 28.15 30.52 44.63
C LEU A 365 27.60 31.03 45.98
N LYS A 366 26.43 30.54 46.41
CA LYS A 366 25.88 30.86 47.73
C LYS A 366 26.82 30.41 48.86
N LYS A 367 27.36 29.19 48.78
CA LYS A 367 28.34 28.68 49.76
C LYS A 367 29.62 29.53 49.76
N GLU A 368 30.12 29.91 48.60
CA GLU A 368 31.28 30.80 48.48
C GLU A 368 31.01 32.17 49.14
N HIS A 369 29.90 32.83 48.81
CA HIS A 369 29.51 34.09 49.47
C HIS A 369 29.37 33.94 50.99
N GLN A 370 28.86 32.80 51.47
CA GLN A 370 28.75 32.50 52.90
C GLN A 370 30.14 32.40 53.57
N THR A 371 31.13 31.79 52.91
CA THR A 371 32.50 31.72 53.45
C THR A 371 33.21 33.07 53.51
N LEU A 372 32.80 34.02 52.66
CA LEU A 372 33.34 35.38 52.65
C LEU A 372 32.77 36.25 53.78
N LEU A 373 31.66 35.84 54.42
CA LEU A 373 31.12 36.52 55.59
C LEU A 373 32.01 36.27 56.81
N ARG A 374 32.71 37.33 57.26
CA ARG A 374 33.59 37.31 58.43
C ARG A 374 33.31 38.50 59.35
N PRO A 375 33.51 38.39 60.68
CA PRO A 375 33.24 39.47 61.63
C PRO A 375 33.97 40.78 61.31
N THR A 376 35.15 40.70 60.68
CA THR A 376 35.96 41.87 60.31
C THR A 376 35.32 42.77 59.25
N LEU A 377 34.31 42.28 58.50
CA LEU A 377 33.55 43.10 57.54
C LEU A 377 32.65 44.15 58.21
N GLY A 378 32.42 44.06 59.53
CA GLY A 378 31.67 45.06 60.28
C GLY A 378 32.44 46.36 60.57
N HIS A 379 33.76 46.40 60.34
CA HIS A 379 34.58 47.58 60.61
C HIS A 379 34.35 48.67 59.53
N PRO A 380 34.28 49.97 59.88
CA PRO A 380 34.03 51.06 58.93
C PRO A 380 34.95 51.06 57.70
N ASN A 381 36.23 50.71 57.88
CA ASN A 381 37.21 50.62 56.79
C ASN A 381 36.94 49.49 55.77
N ASN A 382 36.16 48.46 56.14
CA ASN A 382 35.85 47.30 55.29
C ASN A 382 34.45 47.37 54.66
N LYS A 383 33.73 48.48 54.88
CA LYS A 383 32.45 48.79 54.25
C LYS A 383 32.40 48.58 52.73
N PRO A 384 33.41 49.00 51.92
CA PRO A 384 33.36 48.76 50.47
C PRO A 384 33.40 47.26 50.10
N GLU A 385 34.09 46.43 50.88
CA GLU A 385 34.15 44.98 50.67
C GLU A 385 32.79 44.32 50.99
N LEU A 386 32.15 44.77 52.08
CA LEU A 386 30.80 44.32 52.46
C LEU A 386 29.75 44.72 51.41
N ASP A 387 29.80 45.96 50.90
CA ASP A 387 28.88 46.43 49.87
C ASP A 387 29.05 45.68 48.55
N LYS A 388 30.28 45.29 48.21
CA LYS A 388 30.57 44.44 47.05
C LYS A 388 29.97 43.04 47.22
N LEU A 389 30.16 42.41 48.39
CA LEU A 389 29.60 41.09 48.67
C LEU A 389 28.06 41.12 48.65
N LYS A 390 27.46 42.14 49.26
CA LYS A 390 26.01 42.37 49.24
C LYS A 390 25.48 42.53 47.81
N SER A 391 26.19 43.27 46.98
CA SER A 391 25.82 43.48 45.57
C SER A 391 25.95 42.19 44.75
N SER A 392 27.01 41.40 44.99
CA SER A 392 27.22 40.08 44.35
C SER A 392 26.10 39.10 44.72
N GLU A 393 25.74 39.00 46.00
CA GLU A 393 24.67 38.13 46.47
C GLU A 393 23.30 38.56 45.92
N LYS A 394 23.03 39.86 45.86
CA LYS A 394 21.82 40.38 45.20
C LYS A 394 21.78 40.04 43.71
N SER A 395 22.94 40.04 43.03
CA SER A 395 23.04 39.61 41.63
C SER A 395 22.74 38.12 41.46
N ARG A 396 23.33 37.26 42.30
CA ARG A 396 23.06 35.81 42.32
C ARG A 396 21.58 35.50 42.53
N GLN A 397 20.94 36.17 43.50
CA GLN A 397 19.51 36.00 43.78
C GLN A 397 18.65 36.33 42.56
N LYS A 398 18.89 37.49 41.93
CA LYS A 398 18.19 37.88 40.69
C LYS A 398 18.40 36.90 39.54
N GLU A 399 19.61 36.36 39.39
CA GLU A 399 19.90 35.37 38.35
C GLU A 399 19.20 34.02 38.63
N SER A 400 19.08 33.66 39.92
CA SER A 400 18.33 32.48 40.36
C SER A 400 16.83 32.64 40.09
N GLU A 401 16.24 33.79 40.46
CA GLU A 401 14.83 34.12 40.17
C GLU A 401 14.56 34.08 38.66
N LYS A 402 15.40 34.76 37.87
CA LYS A 402 15.30 34.74 36.41
C LYS A 402 15.40 33.33 35.83
N SER A 403 16.26 32.48 36.39
CA SER A 403 16.39 31.09 35.93
C SER A 403 15.15 30.25 36.21
N LEU A 404 14.42 30.54 37.29
CA LEU A 404 13.12 29.92 37.58
C LEU A 404 12.04 30.40 36.60
N ASP A 405 11.97 31.72 36.35
CA ASP A 405 11.05 32.30 35.37
C ASP A 405 11.29 31.73 33.97
N ASP A 406 12.56 31.66 33.55
CA ASP A 406 12.97 31.08 32.27
C ASP A 406 12.58 29.60 32.18
N TYR A 407 12.75 28.83 33.27
CA TYR A 407 12.34 27.42 33.32
C TYR A 407 10.84 27.26 33.18
N GLN A 408 10.05 28.02 33.94
CA GLN A 408 8.59 27.96 33.88
C GLN A 408 8.10 28.27 32.46
N LYS A 409 8.68 29.30 31.83
CA LYS A 409 8.36 29.67 30.45
C LYS A 409 8.73 28.56 29.46
N LEU A 410 9.94 28.01 29.55
CA LEU A 410 10.39 26.93 28.66
C LEU A 410 9.56 25.66 28.81
N MET A 411 9.16 25.31 30.04
CA MET A 411 8.31 24.15 30.30
C MET A 411 6.92 24.32 29.69
N LEU A 412 6.32 25.51 29.85
CA LEU A 412 5.03 25.83 29.26
C LEU A 412 5.10 25.84 27.72
N ASP A 413 6.12 26.47 27.15
CA ASP A 413 6.36 26.49 25.70
C ASP A 413 6.54 25.06 25.15
N CYS A 414 7.26 24.20 25.87
CA CYS A 414 7.44 22.79 25.51
C CYS A 414 6.10 22.05 25.44
N ILE A 415 5.26 22.17 26.48
CA ILE A 415 3.95 21.51 26.53
C ILE A 415 3.07 22.02 25.38
N ASN A 416 2.98 23.34 25.21
CA ASN A 416 2.16 23.96 24.17
C ASN A 416 2.58 23.52 22.76
N MET A 417 3.90 23.44 22.51
CA MET A 417 4.41 22.99 21.22
C MET A 417 4.18 21.51 20.97
N SER A 418 4.31 20.66 21.99
CA SER A 418 3.97 19.23 21.88
C SER A 418 2.50 19.03 21.56
N VAL A 419 1.59 19.68 22.29
CA VAL A 419 0.14 19.57 22.05
C VAL A 419 -0.23 20.06 20.65
N ARG A 420 0.28 21.23 20.24
CA ARG A 420 0.01 21.75 18.90
C ARG A 420 0.52 20.84 17.78
N SER A 421 1.74 20.33 17.92
CA SER A 421 2.34 19.39 16.97
C SER A 421 1.52 18.10 16.86
N PHE A 422 1.08 17.56 18.01
CA PHE A 422 0.24 16.37 18.09
C PHE A 422 -1.09 16.57 17.35
N VAL A 423 -1.82 17.65 17.62
CA VAL A 423 -3.14 17.88 17.02
C VAL A 423 -3.05 18.05 15.49
N ILE A 424 -2.00 18.71 15.00
CA ILE A 424 -1.76 18.85 13.55
C ILE A 424 -1.47 17.48 12.93
N GLU A 425 -0.53 16.71 13.49
CA GLU A 425 -0.19 15.38 12.95
C GLU A 425 -1.38 14.40 13.05
N LEU A 426 -2.17 14.47 14.13
CA LEU A 426 -3.40 13.68 14.30
C LEU A 426 -4.39 13.97 13.17
N ASN A 427 -4.66 15.23 12.88
CA ASN A 427 -5.58 15.63 11.83
C ASN A 427 -5.09 15.17 10.44
N GLU A 428 -3.80 15.33 10.15
CA GLU A 428 -3.20 14.84 8.91
C GLU A 428 -3.37 13.32 8.75
N LYS A 429 -3.15 12.55 9.83
CA LYS A 429 -3.32 11.08 9.81
C LYS A 429 -4.77 10.66 9.62
N VAL A 430 -5.71 11.30 10.31
CA VAL A 430 -7.15 11.07 10.14
C VAL A 430 -7.57 11.32 8.69
N ASN A 431 -7.19 12.47 8.12
CA ASN A 431 -7.54 12.84 6.75
C ASN A 431 -6.98 11.86 5.72
N THR A 432 -5.74 11.44 5.93
CA THR A 432 -5.08 10.45 5.08
C THR A 432 -5.83 9.10 5.15
N LEU A 433 -6.16 8.62 6.35
CA LEU A 433 -6.89 7.36 6.54
C LEU A 433 -8.28 7.37 5.90
N LEU A 434 -9.06 8.43 6.12
CA LEU A 434 -10.38 8.58 5.51
C LEU A 434 -10.29 8.56 3.97
N SER A 435 -9.31 9.25 3.41
CA SER A 435 -9.08 9.26 1.94
C SER A 435 -8.73 7.86 1.41
N GLN A 436 -7.94 7.06 2.14
CA GLN A 436 -7.63 5.68 1.76
C GLN A 436 -8.84 4.75 1.92
N PHE A 437 -9.72 5.00 2.89
CA PHE A 437 -10.90 4.17 3.12
C PHE A 437 -12.02 4.48 2.13
N ASP A 438 -12.10 5.71 1.60
CA ASP A 438 -12.99 6.05 0.48
C ASP A 438 -12.67 5.24 -0.79
N VAL A 439 -11.37 4.97 -0.96
CA VAL A 439 -10.83 4.15 -2.03
C VAL A 439 -11.16 2.66 -1.87
N ALA A 440 -11.38 2.20 -0.64
CA ALA A 440 -11.65 0.79 -0.36
C ALA A 440 -13.00 0.34 -0.92
N LEU A 441 -13.01 -0.87 -1.48
CA LEU A 441 -14.20 -1.45 -2.10
C LEU A 441 -15.16 -1.98 -1.04
N THR A 442 -16.44 -1.68 -1.23
CA THR A 442 -17.54 -2.15 -0.41
C THR A 442 -18.35 -3.22 -1.15
N LEU A 443 -19.16 -3.98 -0.41
CA LEU A 443 -19.97 -5.06 -0.98
C LEU A 443 -21.03 -4.57 -1.98
N ASP A 444 -21.46 -3.31 -1.85
CA ASP A 444 -22.50 -2.68 -2.69
C ASP A 444 -21.94 -2.17 -4.02
N GLU A 445 -20.61 -2.04 -4.12
CA GLU A 445 -19.92 -1.61 -5.34
C GLU A 445 -19.62 -2.76 -6.30
N VAL A 446 -19.83 -4.00 -5.87
CA VAL A 446 -19.59 -5.23 -6.64
C VAL A 446 -20.92 -5.94 -6.90
N ILE A 447 -21.11 -6.49 -8.10
CA ILE A 447 -22.31 -7.26 -8.44
C ILE A 447 -22.45 -8.47 -7.52
N ILE A 448 -23.69 -8.89 -7.27
CA ILE A 448 -23.99 -10.12 -6.55
C ILE A 448 -23.92 -11.24 -7.57
N GLY A 449 -23.02 -12.21 -7.34
CA GLY A 449 -22.99 -13.41 -8.15
C GLY A 449 -24.23 -14.27 -7.89
N ASP A 450 -24.85 -14.83 -8.94
CA ASP A 450 -26.00 -15.70 -8.83
C ASP A 450 -25.69 -16.86 -7.88
N PRO A 451 -26.38 -17.00 -6.73
CA PRO A 451 -26.14 -18.13 -5.87
C PRO A 451 -26.50 -19.38 -6.66
N LYS A 452 -25.51 -20.26 -6.89
CA LYS A 452 -25.77 -21.59 -7.45
C LYS A 452 -26.81 -22.24 -6.53
N MET A 453 -28.05 -22.36 -6.99
CA MET A 453 -28.98 -23.30 -6.40
C MET A 453 -28.39 -24.67 -6.67
N LYS A 454 -27.63 -25.20 -5.71
CA LYS A 454 -27.40 -26.65 -5.66
C LYS A 454 -28.81 -27.27 -5.71
N PRO A 455 -29.08 -28.26 -6.56
CA PRO A 455 -30.33 -28.99 -6.49
C PRO A 455 -30.48 -29.45 -5.05
N LYS A 456 -31.41 -28.83 -4.32
CA LYS A 456 -31.67 -29.18 -2.94
C LYS A 456 -32.11 -30.64 -2.96
N ALA A 457 -31.49 -31.49 -2.14
CA ALA A 457 -31.96 -32.85 -2.01
C ALA A 457 -33.45 -32.81 -1.61
N GLU A 458 -34.25 -33.77 -2.07
CA GLU A 458 -35.71 -33.81 -1.83
C GLU A 458 -36.07 -33.64 -0.32
N LYS A 459 -35.21 -34.17 0.56
CA LYS A 459 -35.32 -34.01 2.02
C LYS A 459 -35.13 -32.57 2.52
N GLU A 460 -34.30 -31.79 1.84
CA GLU A 460 -34.02 -30.39 2.18
C GLU A 460 -35.15 -29.48 1.67
N LEU A 461 -35.69 -29.77 0.48
CA LEU A 461 -36.91 -29.13 -0.03
C LEU A 461 -38.12 -29.36 0.88
N LEU A 462 -38.29 -30.59 1.40
CA LEU A 462 -39.38 -30.89 2.34
C LEU A 462 -39.25 -30.09 3.64
N ARG A 463 -38.03 -29.98 4.19
CA ARG A 463 -37.76 -29.21 5.41
C ARG A 463 -37.96 -27.71 5.21
N GLU A 464 -37.61 -27.20 4.04
CA GLU A 464 -37.77 -25.79 3.70
C GLU A 464 -39.23 -25.43 3.42
N ASN A 465 -39.99 -26.28 2.73
CA ASN A 465 -41.44 -26.12 2.59
C ASN A 465 -42.18 -26.23 3.93
N GLN A 466 -41.68 -27.01 4.89
CA GLN A 466 -42.23 -27.03 6.24
C GLN A 466 -41.86 -25.77 7.04
N LYS A 467 -40.65 -25.22 6.87
CA LYS A 467 -40.27 -23.94 7.47
C LYS A 467 -41.01 -22.75 6.88
N GLN A 468 -41.19 -22.73 5.56
CA GLN A 468 -41.94 -21.69 4.85
C GLN A 468 -43.41 -21.71 5.25
N ARG A 469 -44.04 -22.89 5.35
CA ARG A 469 -45.41 -22.98 5.90
C ARG A 469 -45.53 -22.46 7.33
N LYS A 470 -44.54 -22.74 8.18
CA LYS A 470 -44.51 -22.20 9.57
C LYS A 470 -44.24 -20.69 9.61
N GLN A 471 -43.43 -20.17 8.70
CA GLN A 471 -43.18 -18.73 8.57
C GLN A 471 -44.40 -18.00 8.03
N GLU A 472 -45.07 -18.53 7.01
CA GLU A 472 -46.32 -17.99 6.48
C GLU A 472 -47.45 -18.01 7.52
N GLU A 473 -47.53 -19.05 8.36
CA GLU A 473 -48.44 -19.08 9.52
C GLU A 473 -48.11 -18.00 10.57
N SER A 474 -46.82 -17.76 10.84
CA SER A 474 -46.38 -16.71 11.77
C SER A 474 -46.49 -15.29 11.20
N GLU A 475 -46.33 -15.11 9.89
CA GLU A 475 -46.48 -13.84 9.19
C GLU A 475 -47.95 -13.45 9.04
N LYS A 476 -48.86 -14.42 8.86
CA LYS A 476 -50.31 -14.19 8.91
C LYS A 476 -50.79 -13.78 10.31
N GLN A 477 -50.10 -14.19 11.36
CA GLN A 477 -50.36 -13.70 12.73
C GLN A 477 -49.75 -12.31 13.00
N ASN A 478 -48.57 -12.01 12.43
CA ASN A 478 -47.90 -10.72 12.63
C ASN A 478 -48.38 -9.58 11.70
N GLN A 479 -49.10 -9.89 10.62
CA GLN A 479 -49.68 -8.87 9.70
C GLN A 479 -50.88 -8.11 10.28
N GLN A 480 -51.40 -8.48 11.46
CA GLN A 480 -52.43 -7.69 12.16
C GLN A 480 -51.88 -6.64 13.15
N GLN A 481 -50.55 -6.47 13.25
CA GLN A 481 -49.97 -5.54 14.25
C GLN A 481 -48.90 -4.55 13.78
N ASN A 482 -48.52 -4.50 12.50
CA ASN A 482 -47.52 -3.51 12.03
C ASN A 482 -47.89 -2.88 10.68
N LEU A 483 -48.91 -2.00 10.69
CA LEU A 483 -48.99 -0.90 9.73
C LEU A 483 -48.38 0.36 10.36
N SER A 484 -47.07 0.54 10.21
CA SER A 484 -46.47 1.85 9.94
C SER A 484 -44.95 1.71 9.84
N LYS A 485 -44.37 2.48 8.92
CA LYS A 485 -42.94 2.70 8.63
C LYS A 485 -42.33 1.70 7.65
N ASN A 486 -42.39 2.08 6.37
CA ASN A 486 -41.29 1.91 5.42
C ASN A 486 -41.52 2.88 4.25
N GLU A 487 -40.92 4.05 4.34
CA GLU A 487 -40.56 4.88 3.19
C GLU A 487 -39.07 5.15 3.29
N ASP A 488 -38.24 4.32 2.65
CA ASP A 488 -36.83 4.63 2.45
C ASP A 488 -36.66 5.23 1.06
N GLN A 489 -36.37 6.53 1.07
CA GLN A 489 -36.04 7.34 -0.08
C GLN A 489 -34.65 6.96 -0.59
N PHE A 490 -34.55 6.86 -1.92
CA PHE A 490 -33.30 6.85 -2.66
C PHE A 490 -32.62 8.22 -2.50
N GLU A 491 -31.63 8.33 -1.61
CA GLU A 491 -30.77 9.51 -1.54
C GLU A 491 -29.49 9.33 -2.35
N THR A 492 -29.24 10.28 -3.25
CA THR A 492 -27.92 10.55 -3.82
C THR A 492 -26.91 10.83 -2.69
N PRO A 493 -25.63 10.43 -2.80
CA PRO A 493 -24.66 10.65 -1.74
C PRO A 493 -24.34 12.15 -1.63
N THR A 494 -25.02 12.82 -0.70
CA THR A 494 -24.62 14.10 -0.16
C THR A 494 -23.28 13.93 0.55
N PRO A 495 -22.33 14.89 0.46
CA PRO A 495 -21.08 14.82 1.22
C PRO A 495 -21.39 14.67 2.70
N HIS A 496 -20.96 13.56 3.30
CA HIS A 496 -21.25 13.31 4.71
C HIS A 496 -20.19 14.01 5.58
N TYR A 497 -20.68 14.88 6.47
CA TYR A 497 -19.84 15.66 7.37
C TYR A 497 -19.45 14.83 8.60
N TRP A 498 -18.15 14.76 8.90
CA TRP A 498 -17.67 14.17 10.14
C TRP A 498 -17.68 15.20 11.27
N PRO A 499 -18.01 14.81 12.52
CA PRO A 499 -17.93 15.70 13.66
C PRO A 499 -16.50 16.23 13.80
N LYS A 500 -16.39 17.55 13.97
CA LYS A 500 -15.12 18.21 14.24
C LYS A 500 -14.61 17.83 15.63
N LEU A 501 -13.29 17.77 15.77
CA LEU A 501 -12.66 17.59 17.07
C LEU A 501 -12.93 18.82 17.93
N ASP A 502 -13.38 18.65 19.17
CA ASP A 502 -13.60 19.77 20.08
C ASP A 502 -12.26 20.32 20.58
N THR A 503 -11.80 21.39 19.93
CA THR A 503 -10.56 22.08 20.27
C THR A 503 -10.80 23.41 20.98
N SER A 504 -12.04 23.69 21.40
CA SER A 504 -12.46 24.98 21.94
C SER A 504 -11.58 25.41 23.13
N SER A 505 -11.32 24.49 24.07
CA SER A 505 -10.45 24.75 25.22
C SER A 505 -8.98 25.01 24.88
N LEU A 506 -8.48 24.41 23.79
CA LEU A 506 -7.10 24.62 23.31
C LEU A 506 -6.94 25.95 22.57
N ILE A 507 -8.02 26.46 21.98
CA ILE A 507 -8.07 27.78 21.35
C ILE A 507 -8.19 28.87 22.42
N GLU A 508 -9.05 28.68 23.42
CA GLU A 508 -9.21 29.60 24.55
C GLU A 508 -7.91 29.78 25.35
N SER A 509 -7.14 28.70 25.53
CA SER A 509 -5.82 28.74 26.17
C SER A 509 -4.70 29.31 25.28
N GLY A 510 -4.99 29.66 24.02
CA GLY A 510 -4.03 30.20 23.07
C GLY A 510 -2.99 29.20 22.55
N ILE A 511 -3.15 27.91 22.85
CA ILE A 511 -2.27 26.83 22.41
C ILE A 511 -2.44 26.58 20.90
N LEU A 512 -3.70 26.54 20.45
CA LEU A 512 -4.06 26.47 19.04
C LEU A 512 -4.51 27.83 18.52
N LYS A 513 -4.21 28.12 17.26
CA LYS A 513 -4.77 29.29 16.57
C LYS A 513 -6.08 28.88 15.90
N ALA A 514 -7.05 29.79 15.85
CA ALA A 514 -8.28 29.58 15.05
C ALA A 514 -7.99 29.30 13.57
N THR A 515 -6.80 29.69 13.08
CA THR A 515 -6.31 29.43 11.71
C THR A 515 -5.64 28.08 11.53
N ASP A 516 -5.43 27.29 12.59
CA ASP A 516 -4.92 25.93 12.45
C ASP A 516 -6.06 25.12 11.81
N PHE A 517 -5.99 24.92 10.48
CA PHE A 517 -7.06 24.35 9.64
C PHE A 517 -7.31 22.86 9.95
N LEU A 518 -7.97 22.58 11.07
CA LEU A 518 -8.34 21.23 11.52
C LEU A 518 -9.63 20.74 10.85
N THR A 519 -9.71 20.90 9.54
CA THR A 519 -10.86 20.42 8.75
C THR A 519 -10.67 18.96 8.40
N ILE A 520 -11.68 18.14 8.71
CA ILE A 520 -11.81 16.79 8.17
C ILE A 520 -12.51 16.91 6.82
N PRO A 521 -11.91 16.44 5.72
CA PRO A 521 -12.55 16.47 4.42
C PRO A 521 -13.78 15.56 4.44
N ASN A 522 -14.79 15.92 3.65
CA ASN A 522 -15.95 15.08 3.46
C ASN A 522 -15.51 13.76 2.85
N SER A 523 -15.86 12.64 3.48
CA SER A 523 -15.64 11.33 2.86
C SER A 523 -16.78 11.05 1.88
N MET A 524 -16.44 10.32 0.82
CA MET A 524 -17.44 9.84 -0.14
C MET A 524 -18.24 8.64 0.39
N LYS A 525 -17.72 7.96 1.43
CA LYS A 525 -18.33 6.79 2.06
C LYS A 525 -18.38 6.91 3.59
N GLN A 526 -19.30 6.17 4.21
CA GLN A 526 -19.41 6.02 5.67
C GLN A 526 -19.43 4.55 6.09
N THR A 527 -18.35 3.84 5.81
CA THR A 527 -18.21 2.45 6.27
C THR A 527 -17.87 2.38 7.76
N GLU A 528 -18.01 1.20 8.37
CA GLU A 528 -17.58 0.96 9.76
C GLU A 528 -16.11 1.32 9.99
N ALA A 529 -15.25 1.11 8.99
CA ALA A 529 -13.84 1.50 9.04
C ALA A 529 -13.67 3.04 9.15
N HIS A 530 -14.49 3.84 8.45
CA HIS A 530 -14.46 5.30 8.59
C HIS A 530 -14.91 5.72 10.00
N LYS A 531 -15.98 5.12 10.52
CA LYS A 531 -16.45 5.36 11.89
C LYS A 531 -15.37 5.01 12.91
N ALA A 532 -14.61 3.93 12.68
CA ALA A 532 -13.50 3.53 13.53
C ALA A 532 -12.35 4.55 13.53
N VAL A 533 -12.06 5.22 12.41
CA VAL A 533 -11.08 6.31 12.37
C VAL A 533 -11.50 7.47 13.27
N ILE A 534 -12.75 7.91 13.16
CA ILE A 534 -13.27 9.02 13.97
C ILE A 534 -13.33 8.65 15.45
N LYS A 535 -13.81 7.45 15.76
CA LYS A 535 -13.84 6.93 17.13
C LYS A 535 -12.43 6.87 17.74
N ALA A 536 -11.46 6.29 17.04
CA ALA A 536 -10.08 6.20 17.50
C ALA A 536 -9.45 7.59 17.68
N ARG A 537 -9.74 8.55 16.78
CA ARG A 537 -9.30 9.94 16.94
C ARG A 537 -9.84 10.55 18.23
N ASP A 538 -11.14 10.40 18.49
CA ASP A 538 -11.80 11.04 19.62
C ASP A 538 -11.37 10.41 20.96
N GLU A 539 -11.30 9.08 21.03
CA GLU A 539 -10.83 8.36 22.22
C GLU A 539 -9.41 8.78 22.60
N GLU A 540 -8.51 8.80 21.62
CA GLU A 540 -7.09 9.07 21.85
C GLU A 540 -6.83 10.56 22.11
N PHE A 541 -7.58 11.47 21.48
CA PHE A 541 -7.53 12.89 21.81
C PHE A 541 -7.97 13.18 23.25
N GLN A 542 -8.99 12.47 23.75
CA GLN A 542 -9.40 12.60 25.15
C GLN A 542 -8.33 12.09 26.11
N VAL A 543 -7.63 11.01 25.77
CA VAL A 543 -6.50 10.50 26.57
C VAL A 543 -5.38 11.55 26.65
N GLU A 544 -4.95 12.13 25.54
CA GLU A 544 -3.86 13.10 25.54
C GLU A 544 -4.26 14.44 26.21
N ASN A 545 -5.51 14.90 26.02
CA ASN A 545 -6.02 16.09 26.72
C ASN A 545 -6.21 15.87 28.21
N GLY A 546 -6.62 14.67 28.63
CA GLY A 546 -6.77 14.30 30.04
C GLY A 546 -5.42 14.22 30.76
N VAL A 547 -4.33 13.93 30.03
CA VAL A 547 -2.95 13.95 30.56
C VAL A 547 -2.35 15.37 30.53
N ALA A 548 -2.90 16.28 29.72
CA ALA A 548 -2.46 17.67 29.63
C ALA A 548 -3.15 18.63 30.62
N ARG A 549 -4.28 18.23 31.22
CA ARG A 549 -4.92 18.88 32.36
C ARG A 549 -4.34 18.33 33.67
#